data_AF-A0A915M4G4-F1
#
_entry.id   AF-A0A915M4G4-F1
#
_cell.length_a   1.000
_cell.length_b   1.000
_cell.length_c   1.000
_cell.angle_alpha   90.00
_cell.angle_beta   90.00
_cell.angle_gamma   90.00
#
_symmetry.space_group_name_H-M   'P 1'
#
loop_
_entity.id
_entity.type
_entity.pdbx_description
1 polymer ?
#
loop_
_entity_poly.entity_id
_entity_poly.type
_entity_poly.pdbx_seq_one_letter_code
_entity_poly.pdbx_strand_id
1 'polypeptide(L)'
;MHELFDLIVGVSTGAVIATLIGAKKMSIAEALQTYSEVSKKLFNYGIFGRISHTKKNSQLFEQILKEEIGSDFSLLDSFNGPKLAIISCVVNNKPLMPFLFRYVIMINFEFT
;
A
#
# COMPACT_ATOMS: atom_id res chain seq x y z
N MET A 1 -13.42 -4.04 -9.86
CA MET A 1 -11.97 -4.38 -9.84
C MET A 1 -11.72 -5.73 -9.20
N HIS A 2 -12.33 -6.05 -8.05
CA HIS A 2 -12.08 -7.30 -7.34
C HIS A 2 -12.39 -8.59 -8.12
N GLU A 3 -13.29 -8.52 -9.08
CA GLU A 3 -13.68 -9.67 -9.92
C GLU A 3 -13.01 -9.65 -11.30
N LEU A 4 -12.25 -8.60 -11.62
CA LEU A 4 -11.63 -8.41 -12.95
C LEU A 4 -10.16 -8.86 -12.97
N PHE A 5 -9.51 -8.92 -11.81
CA PHE A 5 -8.09 -9.19 -11.68
C PHE A 5 -7.86 -10.24 -10.61
N ASP A 6 -6.91 -11.14 -10.85
CA ASP A 6 -6.46 -12.10 -9.84
C ASP A 6 -5.37 -11.53 -8.92
N LEU A 7 -4.67 -10.48 -9.36
CA LEU A 7 -3.53 -9.86 -8.68
C LEU A 7 -3.51 -8.35 -8.93
N ILE A 8 -3.33 -7.58 -7.85
CA ILE A 8 -3.06 -6.15 -7.89
C ILE A 8 -1.68 -5.91 -7.27
N VAL A 9 -0.83 -5.16 -7.98
CA VAL A 9 0.52 -4.80 -7.52
C VAL A 9 0.66 -3.28 -7.47
N GLY A 10 1.24 -2.75 -6.39
CA GLY A 10 1.44 -1.30 -6.22
C GLY A 10 2.83 -0.91 -5.76
N VAL A 11 3.32 0.23 -6.26
CA VAL A 11 4.58 0.89 -5.86
C VAL A 11 4.32 2.37 -5.65
N SER A 12 4.89 2.98 -4.61
CA SER A 12 4.75 4.42 -4.33
C SER A 12 3.26 4.83 -4.25
N THR A 13 2.82 5.86 -4.99
CA THR A 13 1.40 6.23 -5.15
C THR A 13 0.52 5.02 -5.48
N GLY A 14 0.98 4.15 -6.38
CA GLY A 14 0.26 2.93 -6.76
C GLY A 14 0.09 1.97 -5.60
N ALA A 15 0.97 1.96 -4.60
CA ALA A 15 0.82 1.13 -3.40
C ALA A 15 -0.36 1.59 -2.53
N VAL A 16 -0.54 2.90 -2.37
CA VAL A 16 -1.67 3.46 -1.63
C VAL A 16 -2.98 3.13 -2.35
N ILE A 17 -3.06 3.40 -3.65
CA ILE A 17 -4.28 3.13 -4.45
C ILE A 17 -4.58 1.63 -4.52
N ALA A 18 -3.57 0.79 -4.73
CA ALA A 18 -3.72 -0.67 -4.73
C ALA A 18 -4.27 -1.19 -3.40
N THR A 19 -3.90 -0.55 -2.29
CA THR A 19 -4.39 -0.90 -0.95
C THR A 19 -5.85 -0.46 -0.76
N LEU A 20 -6.21 0.75 -1.17
CA LEU A 20 -7.58 1.27 -1.10
C LEU A 20 -8.55 0.40 -1.89
N ILE A 21 -8.13 -0.03 -3.08
CA ILE A 21 -8.91 -0.97 -3.88
C ILE A 21 -8.79 -2.35 -3.23
N GLY A 22 -7.63 -3.00 -3.29
CA GLY A 22 -7.46 -4.42 -2.98
C GLY A 22 -7.84 -4.84 -1.55
N ALA A 23 -7.43 -4.07 -0.54
CA ALA A 23 -7.65 -4.42 0.87
C ALA A 23 -8.90 -3.75 1.45
N LYS A 24 -9.09 -2.44 1.22
CA LYS A 24 -10.26 -1.69 1.71
C LYS A 24 -11.52 -1.90 0.85
N LYS A 25 -11.40 -2.56 -0.31
CA LYS A 25 -12.49 -2.88 -1.25
C LYS A 25 -13.28 -1.65 -1.70
N MET A 26 -12.65 -0.49 -1.74
CA MET A 26 -13.26 0.74 -2.24
C MET A 26 -13.49 0.65 -3.75
N SER A 27 -14.55 1.32 -4.23
CA SER A 27 -14.70 1.58 -5.65
C SER A 27 -13.56 2.45 -6.18
N ILE A 28 -13.38 2.48 -7.51
CA ILE A 28 -12.34 3.31 -8.14
C ILE A 28 -12.54 4.79 -7.81
N ALA A 29 -13.79 5.26 -7.84
CA ALA A 29 -14.12 6.66 -7.56
C ALA A 29 -13.78 7.02 -6.10
N GLU A 30 -14.15 6.17 -5.15
CA GLU A 30 -13.80 6.36 -3.73
C GLU A 30 -12.29 6.34 -3.51
N ALA A 31 -11.58 5.35 -4.09
CA ALA A 31 -10.13 5.25 -3.95
C ALA A 31 -9.41 6.48 -4.51
N LEU A 32 -9.87 7.02 -5.65
CA LEU A 32 -9.33 8.26 -6.22
C LEU A 32 -9.63 9.47 -5.34
N GLN A 33 -10.84 9.57 -4.80
CA GLN A 33 -11.23 10.65 -3.91
C GLN A 33 -10.40 10.62 -2.61
N THR A 34 -10.28 9.46 -1.97
CA THR A 34 -9.46 9.27 -0.77
C THR A 34 -7.99 9.58 -1.04
N TYR A 35 -7.41 9.10 -2.15
CA TYR A 35 -6.03 9.44 -2.50
C TYR A 35 -5.86 10.95 -2.79
N SER A 36 -6.86 11.59 -3.38
CA SER A 36 -6.87 13.04 -3.57
C SER A 36 -6.74 13.77 -2.23
N GLU A 37 -7.48 13.39 -1.19
CA GLU A 37 -7.37 14.00 0.14
C GLU A 37 -6.01 13.75 0.79
N VAL A 38 -5.47 12.53 0.69
CA VAL A 38 -4.09 12.22 1.11
C VAL A 38 -3.10 13.14 0.39
N SER A 39 -3.21 13.26 -0.94
CA SER A 39 -2.30 14.07 -1.74
C SER A 39 -2.35 15.55 -1.35
N LYS A 40 -3.55 16.12 -1.16
CA LYS A 40 -3.75 17.50 -0.72
C LYS A 40 -3.06 17.75 0.63
N LYS A 41 -3.23 16.86 1.61
CA LYS A 41 -2.53 16.96 2.89
C LYS A 41 -1.01 16.95 2.70
N LEU A 42 -0.47 16.02 1.89
CA LEU A 42 0.97 15.96 1.62
C LEU A 42 1.52 17.22 0.95
N PHE A 43 0.76 17.81 0.04
CA PHE A 43 1.11 19.10 -0.57
C PHE A 43 1.07 20.24 0.45
N ASN A 44 0.02 20.32 1.28
CA ASN A 44 -0.13 21.34 2.31
C ASN A 44 1.02 21.31 3.33
N TYR A 45 1.47 20.13 3.72
CA TYR A 45 2.63 19.97 4.60
C TYR A 45 3.98 20.11 3.87
N GLY A 46 3.99 20.26 2.54
CA GLY A 46 5.22 20.40 1.75
C GLY A 46 6.07 19.14 1.68
N ILE A 47 5.50 17.97 1.95
CA ILE A 47 6.22 16.68 1.99
C ILE A 47 5.93 15.78 0.79
N PHE A 48 5.06 16.20 -0.14
CA PHE A 48 4.84 15.47 -1.38
C PHE A 48 6.16 15.28 -2.15
N GLY A 49 6.46 14.02 -2.53
CA GLY A 49 7.75 13.65 -3.14
C GLY A 49 8.97 13.66 -2.20
N ARG A 50 8.81 14.13 -0.95
CA ARG A 50 9.88 14.24 0.06
C ARG A 50 9.64 13.38 1.28
N ILE A 51 8.74 12.40 1.18
CA ILE A 51 8.31 11.52 2.27
C ILE A 51 9.51 10.81 2.91
N SER A 52 10.42 10.27 2.10
CA SER A 52 11.59 9.51 2.57
C SER A 52 12.79 10.38 2.98
N HIS A 53 12.72 11.71 2.87
CA HIS A 53 13.88 12.58 3.11
C HIS A 53 14.27 12.66 4.60
N THR A 54 13.29 12.58 5.51
CA THR A 54 13.54 12.66 6.96
C THR A 54 12.60 11.74 7.71
N LYS A 55 13.01 11.29 8.90
CA LYS A 55 12.15 10.49 9.79
C LYS A 55 10.83 11.20 10.11
N LYS A 56 10.87 12.53 10.30
CA LYS A 56 9.68 13.34 10.57
C LYS A 56 8.69 13.31 9.40
N ASN A 57 9.19 13.42 8.16
CA ASN A 57 8.35 13.34 6.97
C ASN A 57 7.68 11.97 6.84
N SER A 58 8.41 10.88 7.10
CA SER A 58 7.85 9.52 7.10
C SER A 58 6.75 9.35 8.16
N GLN A 59 6.96 9.88 9.38
CA GLN A 59 5.97 9.83 10.45
C GLN A 59 4.72 10.64 10.12
N LEU A 60 4.89 11.83 9.53
CA LEU A 60 3.77 12.65 9.09
C LEU A 60 2.98 11.98 7.97
N PHE A 61 3.67 11.34 7.02
CA PHE A 61 2.99 10.55 5.98
C PHE A 61 2.18 9.40 6.59
N GLU A 62 2.76 8.64 7.53
CA GLU A 62 2.04 7.57 8.24
C GLU A 62 0.80 8.10 8.97
N GLN A 63 0.91 9.26 9.64
CA GLN A 63 -0.22 9.91 10.30
C GLN A 63 -1.32 10.27 9.30
N ILE A 64 -0.97 10.92 8.18
CA ILE A 64 -1.94 11.28 7.12
C ILE A 64 -2.65 10.03 6.59
N LEU A 65 -1.92 8.93 6.35
CA LEU A 65 -2.53 7.68 5.92
C LEU A 65 -3.52 7.14 6.96
N LYS A 66 -3.16 7.14 8.24
CA LYS A 66 -4.05 6.67 9.31
C LYS A 66 -5.30 7.54 9.44
N GLU A 67 -5.17 8.85 9.27
CA GLU A 67 -6.30 9.79 9.31
C GLU A 67 -7.27 9.61 8.14
N GLU A 68 -6.76 9.47 6.92
CA GLU A 68 -7.59 9.42 5.71
C GLU A 68 -8.09 8.02 5.35
N ILE A 69 -7.32 6.98 5.69
CA ILE A 69 -7.58 5.59 5.25
C ILE A 69 -8.01 4.70 6.42
N GLY A 70 -7.60 5.03 7.64
CA GLY A 70 -7.74 4.20 8.82
C GLY A 70 -6.56 3.24 9.01
N SER A 71 -6.59 2.49 10.12
CA SER A 71 -5.59 1.48 10.48
C SER A 71 -6.23 0.12 10.81
N ASP A 72 -7.51 -0.02 10.51
CA ASP A 72 -8.38 -1.16 10.79
C ASP A 72 -8.37 -2.20 9.65
N PHE A 73 -7.26 -2.30 8.93
CA PHE A 73 -7.11 -3.23 7.82
C PHE A 73 -5.66 -3.68 7.66
N SER A 74 -5.48 -4.74 6.90
CA SER A 74 -4.22 -5.40 6.62
C SER A 74 -4.21 -5.92 5.18
N LEU A 75 -3.07 -6.46 4.74
CA LEU A 75 -2.98 -7.14 3.44
C LEU A 75 -3.92 -8.37 3.36
N LEU A 76 -4.25 -9.01 4.49
CA LEU A 76 -5.09 -10.21 4.54
C LEU A 76 -6.54 -9.92 4.16
N ASP A 77 -7.00 -8.68 4.27
CA ASP A 77 -8.38 -8.31 3.94
C ASP A 77 -8.69 -8.41 2.44
N SER A 78 -7.65 -8.53 1.61
CA SER A 78 -7.74 -8.86 0.18
C SER A 78 -7.98 -10.36 -0.10
N PHE A 79 -8.09 -11.22 0.93
CA PHE A 79 -8.21 -12.68 0.78
C PHE A 79 -9.35 -13.14 -0.13
N ASN A 80 -10.55 -12.56 0.04
CA ASN A 80 -11.72 -12.88 -0.78
C ASN A 80 -11.80 -12.01 -2.07
N GLY A 81 -10.66 -11.67 -2.64
CA GLY A 81 -10.55 -10.80 -3.81
C GLY A 81 -9.20 -10.98 -4.52
N PRO A 82 -8.76 -9.98 -5.32
CA PRO A 82 -7.47 -10.03 -5.98
C PRO A 82 -6.38 -10.09 -4.93
N LYS A 83 -5.40 -10.98 -5.14
CA LYS A 83 -4.20 -11.00 -4.30
C LYS A 83 -3.55 -9.62 -4.36
N LEU A 84 -3.19 -9.08 -3.20
CA LEU A 84 -2.52 -7.77 -3.11
C LEU A 84 -1.02 -7.93 -2.83
N ALA A 85 -0.21 -7.23 -3.63
CA ALA A 85 1.23 -7.15 -3.48
C ALA A 85 1.70 -5.69 -3.50
N ILE A 86 2.58 -5.33 -2.56
CA ILE A 86 3.18 -4.01 -2.46
C ILE A 86 4.70 -4.15 -2.51
N ILE A 87 5.37 -3.35 -3.34
CA ILE A 87 6.82 -3.42 -3.51
C ILE A 87 7.48 -2.18 -2.88
N SER A 88 8.54 -2.40 -2.12
CA SER A 88 9.45 -1.37 -1.62
C SER A 88 10.91 -1.73 -1.90
N CYS A 89 11.84 -0.89 -1.45
CA CYS A 89 13.27 -1.15 -1.53
C CYS A 89 13.87 -1.14 -0.11
N VAL A 90 14.64 -2.16 0.22
CA VAL A 90 15.48 -2.21 1.41
C VAL A 90 16.71 -1.33 1.17
N VAL A 91 16.76 -0.17 1.84
CA VAL A 91 17.81 0.83 1.65
C VAL A 91 18.97 0.73 2.65
N ASN A 92 18.81 -0.08 3.70
CA ASN A 92 19.82 -0.30 4.73
C ASN A 92 20.77 -1.48 4.42
N ASN A 93 20.66 -2.09 3.24
CA ASN A 93 21.53 -3.17 2.77
C ASN A 93 22.22 -2.78 1.45
N LYS A 94 23.40 -3.36 1.19
CA LYS A 94 24.10 -3.25 -0.10
C LYS A 94 24.39 -4.67 -0.62
N PRO A 95 23.98 -5.03 -1.86
CA PRO A 95 23.25 -4.20 -2.82
C PRO A 95 21.83 -3.84 -2.35
N LEU A 96 21.23 -2.81 -2.96
CA LEU A 96 19.82 -2.49 -2.75
C LEU A 96 18.97 -3.70 -3.16
N MET A 97 17.98 -4.06 -2.34
CA MET A 97 17.13 -5.22 -2.58
C MET A 97 15.66 -4.80 -2.62
N PRO A 98 14.86 -5.32 -3.57
CA PRO A 98 13.42 -5.15 -3.51
C PRO A 98 12.86 -5.92 -2.31
N PHE A 99 11.84 -5.37 -1.67
CA PHE A 99 11.05 -6.05 -0.65
C PHE A 99 9.60 -6.16 -1.14
N LEU A 100 9.03 -7.35 -1.07
CA LEU A 100 7.67 -7.64 -1.50
C LEU A 100 6.80 -7.92 -0.28
N PHE A 101 5.90 -7.00 0.04
CA PHE A 101 4.82 -7.24 0.99
C PHE A 101 3.68 -7.95 0.26
N ARG A 102 3.38 -9.18 0.66
CA ARG A 102 2.24 -9.97 0.20
C ARG A 102 1.85 -10.96 1.28
N TYR A 103 0.62 -11.46 1.23
CA TYR A 103 0.29 -12.70 1.94
C TYR A 103 0.33 -13.87 0.95
N VAL A 104 0.78 -15.03 1.42
CA VAL A 104 0.74 -16.29 0.69
C VAL A 104 0.16 -17.31 1.64
N ILE A 105 -0.81 -18.10 1.17
CA ILE A 105 -1.15 -19.36 1.84
C ILE A 105 0.05 -20.27 1.61
N MET A 106 0.84 -20.52 2.65
CA MET A 106 1.94 -21.46 2.59
C MET A 106 1.34 -22.86 2.51
N ILE A 107 1.25 -23.41 1.30
CA ILE A 107 0.89 -24.81 1.12
C ILE A 107 2.16 -25.60 1.45
N ASN A 108 2.19 -26.23 2.63
CA ASN A 108 3.22 -27.22 2.94
C ASN A 108 3.04 -28.38 1.96
N PHE A 109 3.95 -28.49 0.99
CA PHE A 109 4.11 -29.72 0.24
C PHE A 109 4.93 -30.66 1.11
N GLU A 110 4.25 -31.53 1.87
CA GLU A 110 4.90 -32.74 2.36
C GLU A 110 5.08 -33.68 1.17
N PHE A 111 6.29 -33.71 0.62
CA PHE A 111 6.67 -34.78 -0.29
C PHE A 111 6.94 -36.03 0.55
N THR A 112 6.05 -37.01 0.47
CA THR A 112 6.24 -38.36 1.00
C THR A 112 7.01 -39.22 0.00
#